data_AF-A0A917HM37-F1
#
_entry.id   AF-A0A917HM37-F1
#
_cell.length_a   1.000
_cell.length_b   1.000
_cell.length_c   1.000
_cell.angle_alpha   90.00
_cell.angle_beta   90.00
_cell.angle_gamma   90.00
#
_symmetry.space_group_name_H-M   'P 1'
#
loop_
_entity.id
_entity.type
_entity.pdbx_description
1 polymer ?
#
loop_
_entity_poly.entity_id
_entity_poly.type
_entity_poly.pdbx_seq_one_letter_code
_entity_poly.pdbx_strand_id
1 'polypeptide(L)'
;MSQLSNPMQRGLSQKNISARHIVAIVISALIYGATIYISRYFPIKIGTVQAIYPAAVFAPLFGIWFGLWGSAGLVVGNVLSMLVVGMNPAVYPLALLAQFAMGFIPGVMFRKVKLESVKDRVHFIVVVILGMVAGTALVALNLILFQKVPANVVWSTVWAWMQVSNTLTAAILSPLLFSWMSDYMNKSGLFFKRFWG
;
A
#
# COMPACT_ATOMS: atom_id res chain seq x y z
N MET A 1 54.52 16.18 -2.57
CA MET A 1 53.79 16.70 -1.39
C MET A 1 52.90 17.82 -1.88
N SER A 2 51.58 17.88 -1.75
CA SER A 2 50.55 16.99 -1.22
C SER A 2 49.27 17.39 -1.94
N GLN A 3 48.63 16.47 -2.67
CA GLN A 3 47.26 16.69 -3.14
C GLN A 3 46.37 16.75 -1.90
N LEU A 4 45.98 17.97 -1.51
CA LEU A 4 44.98 18.18 -0.48
C LEU A 4 43.62 17.79 -1.05
N SER A 5 43.33 16.49 -0.95
CA SER A 5 42.00 15.92 -1.09
C SER A 5 41.07 16.66 -0.13
N ASN A 6 40.17 17.48 -0.69
CA ASN A 6 39.20 18.26 0.09
C ASN A 6 38.25 17.29 0.83
N PRO A 7 38.30 17.19 2.18
CA PRO A 7 37.47 16.25 2.93
C PRO A 7 35.99 16.62 2.92
N MET A 8 35.66 17.87 2.53
CA MET A 8 34.28 18.38 2.49
C MET A 8 33.42 17.83 1.35
N GLN A 9 34.00 17.17 0.34
CA GLN A 9 33.21 16.52 -0.72
C GLN A 9 32.78 15.07 -0.38
N ARG A 10 33.11 14.57 0.82
CA ARG A 10 32.71 13.23 1.29
C ARG A 10 31.55 13.23 2.30
N GLY A 11 30.97 14.40 2.59
CA GLY A 11 29.79 14.51 3.44
C GLY A 11 28.51 14.59 2.60
N LEU A 12 27.72 13.52 2.60
CA LEU A 12 26.38 13.42 2.01
C LEU A 12 26.38 13.36 0.48
N SER A 13 26.58 12.13 -0.05
CA SER A 13 25.87 11.71 -1.26
C SER A 13 24.40 12.01 -1.04
N GLN A 14 23.95 13.14 -1.57
CA GLN A 14 22.57 13.56 -1.53
C GLN A 14 21.76 12.49 -2.27
N LYS A 15 21.16 11.55 -1.52
CA LYS A 15 19.99 10.78 -1.97
C LYS A 15 18.85 11.78 -2.16
N ASN A 16 18.94 12.60 -3.21
CA ASN A 16 18.03 13.72 -3.41
C ASN A 16 16.63 13.20 -3.69
N ILE A 17 15.71 13.53 -2.79
CA ILE A 17 14.29 13.38 -3.03
C ILE A 17 13.94 14.27 -4.23
N SER A 18 13.72 13.66 -5.40
CA SER A 18 13.28 14.34 -6.61
C SER A 18 11.77 14.60 -6.62
N ALA A 19 11.32 15.51 -7.51
CA ALA A 19 9.91 15.78 -7.78
C ALA A 19 9.11 14.51 -8.10
N ARG A 20 9.76 13.51 -8.72
CA ARG A 20 9.15 12.23 -9.06
C ARG A 20 8.69 11.45 -7.83
N HIS A 21 9.42 11.53 -6.72
CA HIS A 21 9.03 10.89 -5.45
C HIS A 21 7.79 11.57 -4.84
N ILE A 22 7.72 12.89 -4.93
CA ILE A 22 6.56 13.68 -4.47
C ILE A 22 5.33 13.31 -5.32
N VAL A 23 5.49 13.25 -6.64
CA VAL A 23 4.41 12.83 -7.56
C VAL A 23 3.91 11.42 -7.23
N ALA A 24 4.81 10.48 -6.94
CA ALA A 24 4.43 9.13 -6.50
C ALA A 24 3.59 9.15 -5.22
N ILE A 25 4.00 9.90 -4.19
CA ILE A 25 3.22 10.06 -2.96
C ILE A 25 1.84 10.63 -3.27
N VAL A 26 1.77 11.72 -4.03
CA VAL A 26 0.52 12.45 -4.32
C VAL A 26 -0.45 11.57 -5.12
N ILE A 27 0.00 10.94 -6.20
CA ILE A 27 -0.86 10.06 -7.02
C ILE A 27 -1.37 8.90 -6.18
N SER A 28 -0.48 8.25 -5.42
CA SER A 28 -0.88 7.15 -4.54
C SER A 28 -1.87 7.62 -3.48
N ALA A 29 -1.62 8.76 -2.83
CA ALA A 29 -2.49 9.30 -1.79
C ALA A 29 -3.88 9.66 -2.33
N LEU A 30 -3.96 10.32 -3.48
CA LEU A 30 -5.24 10.74 -4.05
C LEU A 30 -6.08 9.54 -4.49
N ILE A 31 -5.51 8.61 -5.26
CA ILE A 31 -6.24 7.44 -5.76
C ILE A 31 -6.61 6.52 -4.60
N TYR A 32 -5.67 6.25 -3.70
CA TYR A 32 -5.92 5.37 -2.56
C TYR A 32 -6.91 6.00 -1.56
N GLY A 33 -6.74 7.27 -1.23
CA GLY A 33 -7.64 7.99 -0.34
C GLY A 33 -9.07 8.09 -0.89
N ALA A 34 -9.21 8.37 -2.20
CA ALA A 34 -10.50 8.39 -2.88
C ALA A 34 -11.17 7.01 -2.90
N THR A 35 -10.41 5.94 -3.16
CA THR A 35 -10.97 4.58 -3.15
C THR A 35 -11.35 4.12 -1.74
N ILE A 36 -10.61 4.52 -0.69
CA ILE A 36 -11.05 4.33 0.70
C ILE A 36 -12.35 5.12 0.98
N TYR A 37 -12.46 6.34 0.48
CA TYR A 37 -13.66 7.14 0.67
C TYR A 37 -14.87 6.47 0.01
N ILE A 38 -14.75 6.07 -1.25
CA ILE A 38 -15.79 5.36 -2.00
C ILE A 38 -16.16 4.04 -1.31
N SER A 39 -15.17 3.30 -0.81
CA SER A 39 -15.36 2.06 -0.05
C SER A 39 -16.37 2.19 1.09
N ARG A 40 -16.48 3.35 1.74
CA ARG A 40 -17.42 3.58 2.86
C ARG A 40 -18.89 3.54 2.42
N TYR A 41 -19.15 3.82 1.16
CA TYR A 41 -20.49 3.86 0.56
C TYR A 41 -20.82 2.58 -0.22
N PHE A 42 -19.96 1.56 -0.16
CA PHE A 42 -20.23 0.31 -0.86
C PHE A 42 -21.42 -0.42 -0.20
N PRO A 43 -22.49 -0.76 -0.95
CA PRO A 43 -23.76 -1.19 -0.35
C PRO A 43 -23.72 -2.64 0.15
N ILE A 44 -22.85 -3.47 -0.42
CA ILE A 44 -22.77 -4.90 -0.08
C ILE A 44 -21.78 -5.09 1.06
N LYS A 45 -22.28 -5.60 2.19
CA LYS A 45 -21.48 -5.96 3.36
C LYS A 45 -21.60 -7.46 3.60
N ILE A 46 -20.48 -8.11 3.94
CA ILE A 46 -20.42 -9.50 4.38
C ILE A 46 -20.15 -9.45 5.89
N GLY A 47 -21.19 -9.72 6.69
CA GLY A 47 -21.17 -9.44 8.12
C GLY A 47 -21.04 -7.93 8.38
N THR A 48 -20.04 -7.53 9.18
CA THR A 48 -19.77 -6.12 9.51
C THR A 48 -18.74 -5.47 8.59
N VAL A 49 -18.16 -6.22 7.65
CA VAL A 49 -17.11 -5.75 6.73
C VAL A 49 -17.68 -5.62 5.32
N GLN A 50 -17.25 -4.60 4.58
CA GLN A 50 -17.65 -4.45 3.18
C GLN A 50 -17.20 -5.64 2.32
N ALA A 51 -18.04 -6.08 1.37
CA ALA A 51 -17.77 -7.24 0.54
C ALA A 51 -16.56 -7.05 -0.39
N ILE A 52 -16.41 -5.84 -0.93
CA ILE A 52 -15.31 -5.45 -1.80
C ILE A 52 -14.65 -4.21 -1.19
N TYR A 53 -13.32 -4.21 -1.16
CA TYR A 53 -12.53 -3.06 -0.72
C TYR A 53 -11.66 -2.55 -1.87
N PRO A 54 -12.19 -1.65 -2.74
CA PRO A 54 -11.48 -1.11 -3.90
C PRO A 54 -10.05 -0.64 -3.64
N ALA A 55 -9.81 -0.04 -2.47
CA ALA A 55 -8.48 0.44 -2.09
C ALA A 55 -7.43 -0.68 -2.04
N ALA A 56 -7.81 -1.91 -1.65
CA ALA A 56 -6.89 -3.06 -1.62
C ALA A 56 -6.34 -3.45 -3.00
N VAL A 57 -7.02 -3.08 -4.10
CA VAL A 57 -6.49 -3.29 -5.46
C VAL A 57 -5.24 -2.44 -5.70
N PHE A 58 -5.26 -1.20 -5.22
CA PHE A 58 -4.22 -0.22 -5.53
C PHE A 58 -3.02 -0.28 -4.59
N ALA A 59 -3.24 -0.65 -3.33
CA ALA A 59 -2.18 -0.73 -2.32
C ALA A 59 -0.92 -1.51 -2.80
N PRO A 60 -1.02 -2.77 -3.27
CA PRO A 60 0.15 -3.51 -3.71
C PRO A 60 0.78 -2.88 -4.96
N LEU A 61 -0.03 -2.36 -5.87
CA LEU A 61 0.42 -1.78 -7.12
C LEU A 61 1.25 -0.52 -6.90
N PHE A 62 0.84 0.35 -5.99
CA PHE A 62 1.62 1.54 -5.67
C PHE A 62 2.95 1.21 -4.99
N GLY A 63 3.00 0.18 -4.16
CA GLY A 63 4.27 -0.33 -3.64
C GLY A 63 5.17 -0.90 -4.76
N ILE A 64 4.61 -1.65 -5.69
CA ILE A 64 5.37 -2.24 -6.80
C ILE A 64 5.85 -1.16 -7.77
N TRP A 65 4.97 -0.25 -8.18
CA TRP A 65 5.30 0.80 -9.15
C TRP A 65 6.20 1.89 -8.57
N PHE A 66 5.96 2.33 -7.33
CA PHE A 66 6.63 3.50 -6.76
C PHE A 66 7.45 3.22 -5.50
N GLY A 67 7.54 1.96 -5.09
CA GLY A 67 8.36 1.55 -3.95
C GLY A 67 7.91 2.20 -2.64
N LEU A 68 8.88 2.65 -1.84
CA LEU A 68 8.64 3.30 -0.54
C LEU A 68 7.66 4.47 -0.68
N TRP A 69 7.83 5.27 -1.73
CA TRP A 69 7.11 6.53 -1.91
C TRP A 69 5.63 6.28 -2.21
N GLY A 70 5.32 5.23 -2.98
CA GLY A 70 3.95 4.77 -3.17
C GLY A 70 3.34 4.26 -1.86
N SER A 71 4.07 3.46 -1.10
CA SER A 71 3.61 2.95 0.21
C SER A 71 3.37 4.07 1.22
N ALA A 72 4.23 5.09 1.26
CA ALA A 72 4.02 6.29 2.07
C ALA A 72 2.78 7.07 1.61
N GLY A 73 2.56 7.16 0.30
CA GLY A 73 1.33 7.72 -0.27
C GLY A 73 0.07 7.02 0.21
N LEU A 74 0.08 5.70 0.44
CA LEU A 74 -1.07 4.98 1.01
C LEU A 74 -1.43 5.49 2.41
N VAL A 75 -0.43 5.79 3.24
CA VAL A 75 -0.62 6.35 4.58
C VAL A 75 -1.25 7.73 4.48
N VAL A 76 -0.67 8.61 3.66
CA VAL A 76 -1.18 9.98 3.44
C VAL A 76 -2.62 9.94 2.90
N GLY A 77 -2.89 9.08 1.92
CA GLY A 77 -4.22 8.90 1.35
C GLY A 77 -5.24 8.45 2.39
N ASN A 78 -4.87 7.54 3.28
CA ASN A 78 -5.76 7.10 4.36
C ASN A 78 -6.02 8.22 5.38
N VAL A 79 -5.00 8.98 5.77
CA VAL A 79 -5.16 10.17 6.64
C VAL A 79 -6.13 11.16 6.02
N LEU A 80 -5.92 11.53 4.75
CA LEU A 80 -6.83 12.45 4.04
C LEU A 80 -8.26 11.90 4.00
N SER A 81 -8.39 10.62 3.69
CA SER A 81 -9.70 9.96 3.64
C SER A 81 -10.41 9.97 4.99
N MET A 82 -9.70 9.83 6.10
CA MET A 82 -10.25 9.92 7.47
C MET A 82 -10.70 11.35 7.80
N LEU A 83 -9.85 12.34 7.51
CA LEU A 83 -10.15 13.75 7.80
C LEU A 83 -11.40 14.24 7.06
N VAL A 84 -11.58 13.84 5.79
CA VAL A 84 -12.75 14.19 4.98
C VAL A 84 -14.07 13.72 5.60
N VAL A 85 -14.06 12.62 6.37
CA VAL A 85 -15.26 12.09 7.05
C VAL A 85 -15.30 12.43 8.54
N GLY A 86 -14.47 13.37 9.00
CA GLY A 86 -14.44 13.82 10.39
C GLY A 86 -13.81 12.83 11.38
N MET A 87 -13.06 11.83 10.91
CA MET A 87 -12.36 10.89 11.77
C MET A 87 -10.98 11.44 12.18
N ASN A 88 -10.62 11.31 13.46
CA ASN A 88 -9.30 11.67 13.97
C ASN A 88 -8.26 10.57 13.64
N PRO A 89 -7.24 10.81 12.81
CA PRO A 89 -6.25 9.80 12.46
C PRO A 89 -5.37 9.34 13.64
N ALA A 90 -5.26 10.13 14.70
CA ALA A 90 -4.39 9.85 15.83
C ALA A 90 -4.78 8.58 16.61
N VAL A 91 -6.04 8.13 16.52
CA VAL A 91 -6.50 6.88 17.17
C VAL A 91 -6.38 5.65 16.26
N TYR A 92 -5.77 5.81 15.08
CA TYR A 92 -5.58 4.76 14.08
C TYR A 92 -4.11 4.48 13.70
N PRO A 93 -3.12 4.56 14.61
CA PRO A 93 -1.70 4.47 14.24
C PRO A 93 -1.34 3.12 13.61
N LEU A 94 -1.90 2.01 14.11
CA LEU A 94 -1.63 0.68 13.55
C LEU A 94 -2.38 0.47 12.23
N ALA A 95 -3.58 1.04 12.08
CA ALA A 95 -4.30 0.99 10.82
C ALA A 95 -3.65 1.88 9.74
N LEU A 96 -2.95 2.96 10.12
CA LEU A 96 -2.12 3.73 9.19
C LEU A 96 -0.88 2.94 8.76
N LEU A 97 -0.20 2.29 9.71
CA LEU A 97 0.91 1.39 9.41
C LEU A 97 0.46 0.19 8.54
N ALA A 98 -0.77 -0.29 8.73
CA ALA A 98 -1.34 -1.35 7.90
C ALA A 98 -1.33 -0.97 6.41
N GLN A 99 -1.75 0.25 6.07
CA GLN A 99 -1.80 0.68 4.68
C GLN A 99 -0.40 0.75 4.08
N PHE A 100 0.58 1.21 4.87
CA PHE A 100 1.97 1.14 4.47
C PHE A 100 2.38 -0.31 4.17
N ALA A 101 2.13 -1.25 5.08
CA ALA A 101 2.52 -2.66 4.95
C ALA A 101 1.90 -3.32 3.71
N MET A 102 0.62 -3.03 3.41
CA MET A 102 -0.09 -3.57 2.24
C MET A 102 0.58 -3.21 0.90
N GLY A 103 1.22 -2.04 0.81
CA GLY A 103 2.04 -1.68 -0.35
C GLY A 103 3.50 -2.09 -0.22
N PHE A 104 4.08 -1.93 0.97
CA PHE A 104 5.50 -2.09 1.21
C PHE A 104 5.96 -3.52 0.93
N ILE A 105 5.25 -4.52 1.48
CA ILE A 105 5.61 -5.94 1.34
C ILE A 105 5.67 -6.38 -0.13
N PRO A 106 4.58 -6.25 -0.92
CA PRO A 106 4.64 -6.58 -2.34
C PRO A 106 5.62 -5.67 -3.10
N GLY A 107 5.74 -4.40 -2.71
CA GLY A 107 6.68 -3.46 -3.29
C GLY A 107 8.15 -3.87 -3.13
N VAL A 108 8.55 -4.47 -2.01
CA VAL A 108 9.90 -4.98 -1.79
C VAL A 108 10.10 -6.34 -2.47
N MET A 109 9.11 -7.23 -2.36
CA MET A 109 9.25 -8.62 -2.78
C MET A 109 9.02 -8.83 -4.29
N PHE A 110 8.34 -7.90 -4.97
CA PHE A 110 8.05 -7.99 -6.41
C PHE A 110 8.46 -6.71 -7.16
N ARG A 111 9.57 -6.78 -7.90
CA ARG A 111 10.16 -5.66 -8.67
C ARG A 111 10.17 -5.88 -10.18
N LYS A 112 9.15 -6.55 -10.73
CA LYS A 112 9.00 -6.72 -12.18
C LYS A 112 8.04 -5.68 -12.75
N VAL A 113 8.16 -5.41 -14.05
CA VAL A 113 7.24 -4.55 -14.81
C VAL A 113 6.13 -5.38 -15.48
N LYS A 114 6.36 -6.68 -15.68
CA LYS A 114 5.45 -7.60 -16.38
C LYS A 114 5.31 -8.93 -15.65
N LEU A 115 4.19 -9.60 -15.90
CA LEU A 115 3.93 -10.99 -15.51
C LEU A 115 4.17 -11.90 -16.72
N GLU A 116 5.43 -12.30 -16.91
CA GLU A 116 5.88 -13.03 -18.11
C GLU A 116 5.57 -14.53 -18.04
N SER A 117 5.39 -15.07 -16.84
CA SER A 117 5.17 -16.50 -16.61
C SER A 117 4.10 -16.76 -15.57
N VAL A 118 3.58 -17.99 -15.53
CA VAL A 118 2.69 -18.45 -14.44
C VAL A 118 3.37 -18.32 -13.09
N LYS A 119 4.68 -18.62 -13.02
CA LYS A 119 5.48 -18.44 -11.79
C LYS A 119 5.44 -16.99 -11.30
N ASP A 120 5.51 -16.03 -12.21
CA ASP A 120 5.44 -14.61 -11.85
C ASP A 120 4.06 -14.21 -11.34
N ARG A 121 2.99 -14.75 -11.95
CA ARG A 121 1.61 -14.51 -11.50
C ARG A 121 1.39 -15.08 -10.10
N VAL A 122 1.83 -16.31 -9.86
CA VAL A 122 1.73 -16.95 -8.53
C VAL A 122 2.56 -16.17 -7.52
N HIS A 123 3.80 -15.81 -7.84
CA HIS A 123 4.64 -15.01 -6.95
C HIS A 123 4.00 -13.66 -6.62
N PHE A 124 3.47 -12.94 -7.62
CA PHE A 124 2.74 -11.70 -7.42
C PHE A 124 1.56 -11.89 -6.45
N ILE A 125 0.71 -12.88 -6.69
CA ILE A 125 -0.45 -13.16 -5.83
C ILE A 125 -0.01 -13.47 -4.40
N VAL A 126 1.02 -14.31 -4.22
CA VAL A 126 1.55 -14.66 -2.89
C VAL A 126 2.03 -13.41 -2.14
N VAL A 127 2.81 -12.53 -2.77
CA VAL A 127 3.31 -11.33 -2.08
C VAL A 127 2.20 -10.33 -1.77
N VAL A 128 1.16 -10.25 -2.62
CA VAL A 128 -0.04 -9.44 -2.35
C VAL A 128 -0.78 -9.99 -1.14
N ILE A 129 -0.99 -11.31 -1.08
CA ILE A 129 -1.63 -11.96 0.07
C ILE A 129 -0.83 -11.68 1.35
N LEU A 130 0.49 -11.81 1.32
CA LEU A 130 1.35 -11.50 2.48
C LEU A 130 1.18 -10.05 2.95
N GLY A 131 1.15 -9.10 2.01
CA GLY A 131 0.88 -7.69 2.31
C GLY A 131 -0.50 -7.47 2.95
N MET A 132 -1.54 -8.10 2.41
CA MET A 132 -2.89 -8.01 2.93
C MET A 132 -3.03 -8.64 4.31
N VAL A 133 -2.43 -9.81 4.53
CA VAL A 133 -2.44 -10.50 5.82
C VAL A 133 -1.77 -9.65 6.90
N ALA A 134 -0.57 -9.13 6.62
CA ALA A 134 0.15 -8.26 7.55
C ALA A 134 -0.63 -6.97 7.84
N GLY A 135 -1.16 -6.30 6.79
CA GLY A 135 -1.94 -5.09 6.94
C GLY A 135 -3.22 -5.31 7.75
N THR A 136 -4.03 -6.29 7.40
CA THR A 136 -5.29 -6.58 8.11
C THR A 136 -5.06 -7.04 9.55
N ALA A 137 -3.95 -7.74 9.85
CA ALA A 137 -3.58 -8.05 11.24
C ALA A 137 -3.28 -6.78 12.04
N LEU A 138 -2.58 -5.80 11.45
CA LEU A 138 -2.36 -4.50 12.09
C LEU A 138 -3.65 -3.70 12.29
N VAL A 139 -4.59 -3.77 11.34
CA VAL A 139 -5.93 -3.18 11.52
C VAL A 139 -6.65 -3.85 12.69
N ALA A 140 -6.67 -5.18 12.75
CA ALA A 140 -7.27 -5.95 13.84
C ALA A 140 -6.65 -5.55 15.20
N LEU A 141 -5.33 -5.45 15.29
CA LEU A 141 -4.65 -4.96 16.49
C LEU A 141 -5.06 -3.51 16.85
N ASN A 142 -5.26 -2.64 15.86
CA ASN A 142 -5.77 -1.30 16.11
C ASN A 142 -7.16 -1.33 16.79
N LEU A 143 -8.06 -2.19 16.29
CA LEU A 143 -9.41 -2.33 16.84
C LEU A 143 -9.36 -2.78 18.30
N ILE A 144 -8.48 -3.72 18.62
CA ILE A 144 -8.34 -4.28 19.98
C ILE A 144 -7.71 -3.26 20.93
N LEU A 145 -6.57 -2.69 20.54
CA LEU A 145 -5.76 -1.90 21.46
C LEU A 145 -6.27 -0.47 21.64
N PHE A 146 -6.74 0.17 20.56
CA PHE A 146 -7.13 1.58 20.57
C PHE A 146 -8.64 1.77 20.60
N GLN A 147 -9.41 0.91 19.92
CA GLN A 147 -10.87 1.00 19.91
C GLN A 147 -11.56 0.05 20.91
N LYS A 148 -10.78 -0.73 21.67
CA LYS A 148 -11.25 -1.59 22.76
C LYS A 148 -12.30 -2.62 22.34
N VAL A 149 -12.27 -3.05 21.08
CA VAL A 149 -13.15 -4.13 20.60
C VAL A 149 -12.66 -5.47 21.17
N PRO A 150 -13.53 -6.35 21.68
CA PRO A 150 -13.13 -7.64 22.23
C PRO A 150 -12.31 -8.48 21.24
N ALA A 151 -11.15 -8.97 21.67
CA ALA A 151 -10.19 -9.67 20.80
C ALA A 151 -10.77 -10.94 20.17
N ASN A 152 -11.61 -11.68 20.92
CA ASN A 152 -12.30 -12.85 20.39
C ASN A 152 -13.19 -12.49 19.19
N VAL A 153 -13.93 -11.37 19.25
CA VAL A 153 -14.78 -10.90 18.15
C VAL A 153 -13.94 -10.45 16.96
N VAL A 154 -12.86 -9.70 17.23
CA VAL A 154 -11.98 -9.20 16.16
C VAL A 154 -11.33 -10.35 15.39
N TRP A 155 -10.71 -11.31 16.08
CA TRP A 155 -9.98 -12.39 15.41
C TRP A 155 -10.89 -13.45 14.78
N SER A 156 -12.00 -13.81 15.43
CA SER A 156 -12.91 -14.85 14.92
C SER A 156 -13.79 -14.38 13.76
N THR A 157 -14.14 -13.09 13.74
CA THR A 157 -15.17 -12.57 12.83
C THR A 157 -14.62 -11.46 11.96
N VAL A 158 -14.17 -10.34 12.56
CA VAL A 158 -13.82 -9.14 11.80
C VAL A 158 -12.62 -9.39 10.88
N TRP A 159 -11.53 -9.94 11.42
CA TRP A 159 -10.31 -10.19 10.67
C TRP A 159 -10.53 -11.24 9.57
N ALA A 160 -11.28 -12.31 9.86
CA ALA A 160 -11.64 -13.31 8.85
C ALA A 160 -12.37 -12.68 7.65
N TRP A 161 -13.35 -11.80 7.91
CA TRP A 161 -14.04 -11.08 6.84
C TRP A 161 -13.19 -10.03 6.15
N MET A 162 -12.27 -9.36 6.86
CA MET A 162 -11.29 -8.49 6.24
C MET A 162 -10.38 -9.26 5.28
N GLN A 163 -10.02 -10.50 5.58
CA GLN A 163 -9.26 -11.33 4.65
C GLN A 163 -10.07 -11.66 3.41
N VAL A 164 -11.31 -12.12 3.58
CA VAL A 164 -12.16 -12.43 2.44
C VAL A 164 -12.34 -11.18 1.57
N SER A 165 -12.62 -10.02 2.15
CA SER A 165 -12.80 -8.78 1.39
C SER A 165 -11.51 -8.31 0.73
N ASN A 166 -10.47 -8.01 1.52
CA ASN A 166 -9.27 -7.34 1.02
C ASN A 166 -8.41 -8.28 0.19
N THR A 167 -8.19 -9.50 0.67
CA THR A 167 -7.28 -10.44 0.02
C THR A 167 -7.87 -10.98 -1.25
N LEU A 168 -9.17 -11.31 -1.30
CA LEU A 168 -9.80 -11.73 -2.55
C LEU A 168 -9.81 -10.58 -3.57
N THR A 169 -10.22 -9.38 -3.14
CA THR A 169 -10.25 -8.20 -3.99
C THR A 169 -8.86 -7.92 -4.57
N ALA A 170 -7.83 -7.91 -3.73
CA ALA A 170 -6.46 -7.63 -4.16
C ALA A 170 -5.88 -8.76 -5.02
N ALA A 171 -6.01 -10.03 -4.60
CA ALA A 171 -5.41 -11.17 -5.29
C ALA A 171 -6.02 -11.40 -6.67
N ILE A 172 -7.28 -11.01 -6.89
CA ILE A 172 -7.93 -11.14 -8.20
C ILE A 172 -7.72 -9.88 -9.04
N LEU A 173 -8.02 -8.71 -8.51
CA LEU A 173 -8.06 -7.48 -9.33
C LEU A 173 -6.68 -6.85 -9.51
N SER A 174 -5.77 -6.96 -8.54
CA SER A 174 -4.43 -6.35 -8.66
C SER A 174 -3.62 -6.97 -9.81
N PRO A 175 -3.54 -8.31 -10.00
CA PRO A 175 -2.81 -8.87 -11.13
C PRO A 175 -3.38 -8.46 -12.49
N LEU A 176 -4.70 -8.34 -12.60
CA LEU A 176 -5.38 -7.88 -13.81
C LEU A 176 -4.99 -6.44 -14.12
N LEU A 177 -5.13 -5.56 -13.12
CA LEU A 177 -4.80 -4.15 -13.25
C LEU A 177 -3.29 -3.94 -13.50
N PHE A 178 -2.45 -4.73 -12.82
CA PHE A 178 -1.00 -4.74 -13.04
C PHE A 178 -0.64 -5.10 -14.48
N SER A 179 -1.26 -6.14 -15.03
CA SER A 179 -1.01 -6.59 -16.40
C SER A 179 -1.41 -5.52 -17.43
N TRP A 180 -2.48 -4.77 -17.15
CA TRP A 180 -2.97 -3.72 -18.04
C TRP A 180 -2.15 -2.43 -17.95
N MET A 181 -1.81 -1.96 -16.74
CA MET A 181 -1.24 -0.63 -16.55
C MET A 181 0.29 -0.58 -16.49
N SER A 182 0.98 -1.66 -16.12
CA SER A 182 2.41 -1.57 -15.78
C SER A 182 3.29 -1.15 -16.95
N ASP A 183 2.90 -1.47 -18.17
CA ASP A 183 3.59 -0.99 -19.38
C ASP A 183 3.48 0.51 -19.55
N TYR A 184 2.31 1.09 -19.27
CA TYR A 184 2.12 2.53 -19.28
C TYR A 184 2.91 3.20 -18.15
N MET A 185 2.93 2.61 -16.95
CA MET A 185 3.71 3.12 -15.82
C MET A 185 5.22 3.13 -16.11
N ASN A 186 5.72 2.13 -16.84
CA ASN A 186 7.11 2.07 -17.25
C ASN A 186 7.44 3.04 -18.38
N LYS A 187 6.60 3.12 -19.42
CA LYS A 187 6.79 4.03 -20.56
C LYS A 187 6.70 5.52 -20.18
N SER A 188 5.84 5.85 -19.23
CA SER A 188 5.72 7.22 -18.68
C SER A 188 6.89 7.62 -17.79
N GLY A 189 7.83 6.69 -17.51
CA GLY A 189 8.91 6.95 -16.58
C GLY A 189 8.42 7.18 -15.16
N LEU A 190 7.27 6.62 -14.76
CA LEU A 190 6.76 6.70 -13.38
C LEU A 190 7.15 5.48 -12.54
N PHE A 191 7.42 4.33 -13.18
CA PHE A 191 7.88 3.11 -12.50
C PHE A 191 9.31 3.22 -11.93
N PHE A 192 9.48 3.02 -10.61
CA PHE A 192 10.79 3.06 -9.97
C PHE A 192 11.44 1.69 -10.13
N LYS A 193 12.67 1.62 -10.69
CA LYS A 193 13.34 0.31 -10.85
C LYS A 193 13.81 -0.23 -9.51
N ARG A 194 14.23 0.67 -8.61
CA ARG A 194 14.63 0.35 -7.24
C ARG A 194 13.51 0.75 -6.28
N PHE A 195 13.42 0.03 -5.16
CA PHE A 195 12.39 0.31 -4.15
C PHE A 195 12.47 1.73 -3.57
N TRP A 196 13.66 2.33 -3.55
CA TRP A 196 13.88 3.68 -2.99
C TRP A 196 13.80 4.81 -4.02
N GLY A 197 13.56 4.50 -5.31
CA GLY A 197 13.74 5.43 -6.43
C GLY A 197 14.82 4.95 -7.38
#